data_AF-A0A8S9ZVS2-F1
#
_entry.id   AF-A0A8S9ZVS2-F1
#
_cell.length_a   1.000
_cell.length_b   1.000
_cell.length_c   1.000
_cell.angle_alpha   90.00
_cell.angle_beta   90.00
_cell.angle_gamma   90.00
#
_symmetry.space_group_name_H-M   'P 1'
#
loop_
_entity.id
_entity.type
_entity.pdbx_description
1 polymer ?
#
loop_
_entity_poly.entity_id
_entity_poly.type
_entity_poly.pdbx_seq_one_letter_code
_entity_poly.pdbx_strand_id
1 'polypeptide(L)'
;MVFKYNSSSSSSSSSSMKQLLPLILYKTSIIHIWFKIKEENQLNLANIKLKNEQGINITLAETNQFKEFIFFEMLPKIEGNAFLEWSDEDTWVSYIYVYEPESVLELGIRPLFVANAARNPEIPENYHFRPPLGWMNDPNGFSKFGQSFHLFYQHYPHSLKWQPMHWGHAVSHDLVNWIHLPLFLLPDPKISFDKKQTGGIFSGSAIPFSNSLKVFYTDSFLGRNPMEYQRMVSTINGINPSGLSKTIIPEGPQNLNLTQDFRDPNVILGPDGKWKMILGSRDNQGGVILLYGTDNPTAENGWNFLNILYRDNRLGMTVAECSGLVPIDGNPQDPNTLWALIYAQLNSNDTATGRRDLTTVLVGNFDGINFNPLFEQEMDFGTHAYAFQALYNSELGTLVIAWLANWKDWNWATKPDFPTAMILPRKLTLSSDKKSLLTPPIDWVINKLINQNLDQNKQLEKGQFINLPNGTAQILFSLNKNQLNIQEPISNDQRSSSNGNKENSTFIRLEIEHPKLKPVGVEISPEGIEILNGPPKQPQQRLIALGAKPREVQVIVIFKRKLK
;
A
#
# COMPACT_ATOMS: atom_id res chain seq x y z
N MET A 1 -6.17 10.65 15.80
CA MET A 1 -6.22 12.11 16.01
C MET A 1 -6.76 12.77 14.76
N VAL A 2 -7.78 13.62 14.87
CA VAL A 2 -8.22 14.49 13.77
C VAL A 2 -7.31 15.71 13.78
N PHE A 3 -6.45 15.85 12.77
CA PHE A 3 -5.56 16.99 12.64
C PHE A 3 -6.39 18.22 12.23
N LYS A 4 -6.60 19.17 13.15
CA LYS A 4 -7.12 20.49 12.77
C LYS A 4 -5.97 21.32 12.23
N TYR A 5 -5.95 21.53 10.92
CA TYR A 5 -5.01 22.44 10.28
C TYR A 5 -5.47 23.89 10.48
N ASN A 6 -4.60 24.74 11.02
CA ASN A 6 -4.84 26.18 10.97
C ASN A 6 -4.76 26.64 9.50
N SER A 7 -5.90 27.01 8.94
CA SER A 7 -5.97 27.74 7.67
C SER A 7 -5.71 29.22 7.93
N SER A 8 -4.50 29.71 7.65
CA SER A 8 -4.30 31.13 7.40
C SER A 8 -4.68 31.44 5.95
N SER A 9 -5.94 31.80 5.72
CA SER A 9 -6.33 32.54 4.53
C SER A 9 -6.58 33.99 4.93
N SER A 10 -5.63 34.89 4.69
CA SER A 10 -5.86 36.32 4.77
C SER A 10 -5.74 36.94 3.37
N SER A 11 -6.86 37.43 2.86
CA SER A 11 -6.90 38.28 1.67
C SER A 11 -6.50 39.71 2.00
N SER A 12 -5.64 40.29 1.15
CA SER A 12 -5.44 41.70 0.82
C SER A 12 -4.15 42.39 1.30
N SER A 13 -3.60 43.16 0.33
CA SER A 13 -2.48 44.09 0.32
C SER A 13 -1.07 43.54 0.04
N SER A 14 -0.39 44.23 -0.87
CA SER A 14 0.86 43.91 -1.56
C SER A 14 2.12 44.03 -0.68
N SER A 15 2.14 43.30 0.43
CA SER A 15 3.37 42.98 1.15
C SER A 15 3.63 41.50 1.02
N SER A 16 4.87 41.11 0.75
CA SER A 16 5.29 39.72 0.68
C SER A 16 4.68 38.89 1.81
N MET A 17 3.85 37.90 1.48
CA MET A 17 3.18 37.08 2.47
C MET A 17 4.24 36.22 3.17
N LYS A 18 4.70 36.71 4.32
CA LYS A 18 5.53 35.93 5.24
C LYS A 18 4.65 34.94 5.96
N GLN A 19 5.01 33.67 5.88
CA GLN A 19 4.42 32.63 6.70
C GLN A 19 5.09 32.60 8.06
N LEU A 20 4.29 32.44 9.11
CA LEU A 20 4.74 32.28 10.49
C LEU A 20 4.07 31.05 11.08
N LEU A 21 4.87 30.05 11.45
CA LEU A 21 4.38 28.77 11.94
C LEU A 21 4.87 28.51 13.37
N PRO A 22 3.99 28.62 14.39
CA PRO A 22 4.37 28.34 15.77
C PRO A 22 4.70 26.87 15.98
N LEU A 23 5.69 26.60 16.82
CA LEU A 23 6.03 25.27 17.30
C LEU A 23 6.64 25.31 18.69
N ILE A 24 6.49 24.20 19.41
CA ILE A 24 7.19 23.94 20.67
C ILE A 24 8.33 22.98 20.34
N LEU A 25 9.53 23.27 20.85
CA LEU A 25 10.73 22.45 20.74
C LEU A 25 11.17 21.92 22.10
N TYR A 26 11.59 20.67 22.10
CA TYR A 26 12.27 20.00 23.19
C TYR A 26 13.75 19.82 22.83
N LYS A 27 14.55 19.42 23.83
CA LYS A 27 16.01 19.32 23.69
C LYS A 27 16.46 18.48 22.50
N THR A 28 15.72 17.40 22.25
CA THR A 28 16.02 16.36 21.29
C THR A 28 15.15 16.46 20.03
N SER A 29 14.35 17.52 19.89
CA SER A 29 13.48 17.71 18.73
C SER A 29 14.27 17.67 17.44
N ILE A 30 13.77 16.89 16.48
CA ILE A 30 14.25 16.89 15.11
C ILE A 30 13.17 17.48 14.21
N ILE A 31 13.53 18.50 13.44
CA ILE A 31 12.65 19.13 12.46
C ILE A 31 13.04 18.64 11.07
N HIS A 32 12.05 18.11 10.33
CA HIS A 32 12.19 17.76 8.93
C HIS A 32 11.42 18.75 8.06
N ILE A 33 12.07 19.24 7.02
CA ILE A 33 11.55 20.29 6.14
C ILE A 33 11.79 19.87 4.68
N TRP A 34 10.74 19.96 3.86
CA TRP A 34 10.89 19.90 2.41
C TRP A 34 10.46 21.22 1.77
N PHE A 35 11.42 21.87 1.11
CA PHE A 35 11.20 23.15 0.45
C PHE A 35 11.95 23.23 -0.89
N LYS A 36 11.66 24.26 -1.68
CA LYS A 36 12.40 24.61 -2.89
C LYS A 36 12.18 26.08 -3.23
N ILE A 37 12.93 26.56 -4.24
CA ILE A 37 12.60 27.80 -4.94
C ILE A 37 11.25 27.62 -5.63
N LYS A 38 10.39 28.61 -5.48
CA LYS A 38 9.01 28.57 -6.00
C LYS A 38 8.96 28.52 -7.52
N GLU A 39 9.77 29.34 -8.20
CA GLU A 39 9.84 29.40 -9.65
C GLU A 39 11.26 29.22 -10.18
N GLU A 40 11.40 28.51 -11.29
CA GLU A 40 12.70 28.12 -11.87
C GLU A 40 13.56 29.31 -12.32
N ASN A 41 12.91 30.40 -12.74
CA ASN A 41 13.59 31.60 -13.22
C ASN A 41 13.80 32.66 -12.12
N GLN A 42 13.53 32.33 -10.87
CA GLN A 42 13.65 33.26 -9.75
C GLN A 42 15.10 33.33 -9.26
N LEU A 43 15.64 34.55 -9.17
CA LEU A 43 17.01 34.82 -8.70
C LEU A 43 17.14 34.89 -7.18
N ASN A 44 16.01 34.85 -6.45
CA ASN A 44 15.96 35.05 -5.00
C ASN A 44 16.23 33.76 -4.21
N LEU A 45 16.81 33.91 -3.02
CA LEU A 45 17.14 32.83 -2.10
C LEU A 45 15.88 32.29 -1.41
N ALA A 46 15.54 31.02 -1.63
CA ALA A 46 14.55 30.35 -0.81
C ALA A 46 15.17 30.03 0.56
N ASN A 47 14.50 30.39 1.64
CA ASN A 47 15.00 30.16 2.99
C ASN A 47 13.88 29.99 4.03
N ILE A 48 14.19 29.25 5.09
CA ILE A 48 13.35 29.12 6.28
C ILE A 48 14.18 29.48 7.50
N LYS A 49 13.63 30.34 8.35
CA LYS A 49 14.26 30.80 9.59
C LYS A 49 13.53 30.24 10.80
N LEU A 50 14.26 29.98 11.87
CA LEU A 50 13.72 29.68 13.19
C LEU A 50 13.97 30.85 14.10
N LYS A 51 12.89 31.30 14.75
CA LYS A 51 12.93 32.35 15.75
C LYS A 51 12.40 31.82 17.08
N ASN A 52 13.06 32.14 18.19
CA ASN A 52 12.51 31.86 19.51
C ASN A 52 12.20 33.16 20.27
N GLU A 53 11.46 33.04 21.38
CA GLU A 53 11.09 34.18 22.22
C GLU A 53 12.30 34.89 22.85
N GLN A 54 13.46 34.24 22.90
CA GLN A 54 14.71 34.77 23.45
C GLN A 54 15.56 35.55 22.42
N GLY A 55 15.04 35.75 21.20
CA GLY A 55 15.70 36.54 20.16
C GLY A 55 16.70 35.75 19.29
N ILE A 56 16.79 34.43 19.43
CA ILE A 56 17.54 33.59 18.49
C ILE A 56 16.85 33.67 17.13
N ASN A 57 17.63 33.89 16.07
CA ASN A 57 17.17 33.95 14.68
C ASN A 57 18.18 33.23 13.79
N ILE A 58 17.89 31.97 13.46
CA ILE A 58 18.78 31.09 12.71
C ILE A 58 18.15 30.81 11.35
N THR A 59 18.89 31.00 10.26
CA THR A 59 18.51 30.41 8.97
C THR A 59 18.67 28.90 9.08
N LEU A 60 17.54 28.18 9.11
CA LEU A 60 17.54 26.73 9.21
C LEU A 60 17.97 26.09 7.90
N ALA A 61 17.40 26.57 6.79
CA ALA A 61 17.63 26.01 5.49
C ALA A 61 17.59 27.13 4.44
N GLU A 62 18.49 27.07 3.47
CA GLU A 62 18.52 28.01 2.36
C GLU A 62 19.01 27.34 1.08
N THR A 63 18.57 27.85 -0.07
CA THR A 63 19.03 27.38 -1.38
C THR A 63 18.79 28.41 -2.46
N ASN A 64 19.72 28.49 -3.40
CA ASN A 64 19.63 29.25 -4.65
C ASN A 64 19.57 28.32 -5.89
N GLN A 65 19.41 27.00 -5.68
CA GLN A 65 19.29 26.02 -6.75
C GLN A 65 17.83 25.63 -6.93
N PHE A 66 17.35 25.69 -8.17
CA PHE A 66 16.06 25.12 -8.51
C PHE A 66 16.17 23.59 -8.53
N LYS A 67 15.36 22.92 -7.70
CA LYS A 67 15.18 21.46 -7.63
C LYS A 67 13.73 21.15 -7.35
N GLU A 68 13.26 19.98 -7.75
CA GLU A 68 11.87 19.58 -7.54
C GLU A 68 11.49 19.42 -6.06
N PHE A 69 12.46 19.09 -5.22
CA PHE A 69 12.35 19.11 -3.77
C PHE A 69 13.76 19.14 -3.15
N ILE A 70 13.88 19.79 -1.99
CA ILE A 70 15.08 19.76 -1.16
C ILE A 70 14.65 19.36 0.25
N PHE A 71 15.29 18.32 0.77
CA PHE A 71 15.10 17.86 2.14
C PHE A 71 16.14 18.49 3.06
N PHE A 72 15.69 18.91 4.24
CA PHE A 72 16.53 19.39 5.32
C PHE A 72 16.11 18.76 6.64
N GLU A 73 17.10 18.25 7.39
CA GLU A 73 16.95 17.74 8.75
C GLU A 73 17.69 18.67 9.71
N MET A 74 17.05 19.05 10.82
CA MET A 74 17.66 19.93 11.81
C MET A 74 17.47 19.44 13.24
N LEU A 75 18.53 19.55 14.02
CA LEU A 75 18.52 19.47 15.47
C LEU A 75 18.72 20.90 16.01
N PRO A 76 17.65 21.62 16.38
CA PRO A 76 17.75 23.05 16.73
C PRO A 76 18.62 23.31 17.95
N LYS A 77 18.78 22.33 18.85
CA LYS A 77 19.45 22.46 20.16
C LYS A 77 18.94 23.66 20.99
N ILE A 78 17.68 24.04 20.79
CA ILE A 78 16.96 25.06 21.55
C ILE A 78 15.64 24.47 22.06
N GLU A 79 15.17 24.98 23.19
CA GLU A 79 13.95 24.51 23.86
C GLU A 79 12.93 25.64 24.00
N GLY A 80 11.65 25.28 24.07
CA GLY A 80 10.53 26.19 24.31
C GLY A 80 9.80 26.62 23.05
N ASN A 81 9.06 27.73 23.16
CA ASN A 81 8.28 28.28 22.07
C ASN A 81 9.18 28.89 21.00
N ALA A 82 8.88 28.54 19.75
CA ALA A 82 9.54 29.06 18.58
C ALA A 82 8.54 29.30 17.45
N PHE A 83 9.01 29.90 16.37
CA PHE A 83 8.28 30.10 15.13
C PHE A 83 9.20 29.85 13.93
N LEU A 84 8.69 29.14 12.93
CA LEU A 84 9.32 29.07 11.62
C LEU A 84 8.81 30.23 10.75
N GLU A 85 9.70 30.86 10.00
CA GLU A 85 9.38 31.97 9.10
C GLU A 85 9.94 31.70 7.70
N TRP A 86 9.12 31.90 6.66
CA TRP A 86 9.57 31.93 5.26
C TRP A 86 8.73 32.89 4.42
N SER A 87 9.21 33.25 3.23
CA SER A 87 8.47 34.07 2.25
C SER A 87 7.83 33.16 1.19
N ASP A 88 6.51 33.22 1.03
CA ASP A 88 5.81 32.51 -0.05
C ASP A 88 6.09 33.11 -1.44
N GLU A 89 6.80 34.23 -1.53
CA GLU A 89 7.24 34.79 -2.82
C GLU A 89 8.35 33.94 -3.44
N ASP A 90 9.31 33.52 -2.63
CA ASP A 90 10.53 32.85 -3.10
C ASP A 90 10.62 31.38 -2.69
N THR A 91 9.96 31.02 -1.59
CA THR A 91 10.07 29.69 -0.97
C THR A 91 8.76 28.95 -1.11
N TRP A 92 8.80 27.80 -1.79
CA TRP A 92 7.71 26.83 -1.71
C TRP A 92 8.05 25.76 -0.70
N VAL A 93 7.20 25.57 0.30
CA VAL A 93 7.30 24.51 1.31
C VAL A 93 6.24 23.46 1.01
N SER A 94 6.61 22.18 1.04
CA SER A 94 5.65 21.08 0.88
C SER A 94 5.17 20.52 2.20
N TYR A 95 6.12 20.18 3.08
CA TYR A 95 5.84 19.50 4.33
C TYR A 95 6.86 19.89 5.39
N ILE A 96 6.37 20.19 6.59
CA ILE A 96 7.18 20.37 7.80
C ILE A 96 6.57 19.52 8.90
N TYR A 97 7.41 18.76 9.60
CA TYR A 97 7.06 18.10 10.84
C TYR A 97 8.21 18.11 11.83
N VAL A 98 7.88 17.83 13.09
CA VAL A 98 8.83 17.66 14.17
C VAL A 98 8.54 16.36 14.91
N TYR A 99 9.56 15.72 15.45
CA TYR A 99 9.42 14.53 16.28
C TYR A 99 10.52 14.44 17.33
N GLU A 100 10.28 13.62 18.34
CA GLU A 100 11.21 13.37 19.44
C GLU A 100 11.78 11.94 19.31
N PRO A 101 13.08 11.75 19.06
CA PRO A 101 13.67 10.44 18.77
C PRO A 101 13.36 9.37 19.82
N GLU A 102 13.30 9.73 21.10
CA GLU A 102 13.11 8.78 22.20
C GLU A 102 11.66 8.30 22.34
N SER A 103 10.67 9.08 21.89
CA SER A 103 9.24 8.76 22.04
C SER A 103 8.50 8.62 20.71
N VAL A 104 9.20 8.74 19.58
CA VAL A 104 8.58 8.74 18.24
C VAL A 104 7.82 7.44 17.94
N LEU A 105 8.24 6.30 18.49
CA LEU A 105 7.50 5.04 18.33
C LEU A 105 6.11 5.05 18.99
N GLU A 106 5.91 5.90 20.00
CA GLU A 106 4.67 6.00 20.78
C GLU A 106 3.83 7.22 20.36
N LEU A 107 4.50 8.35 20.09
CA LEU A 107 3.85 9.63 19.81
C LEU A 107 3.82 9.98 18.32
N GLY A 108 4.72 9.38 17.54
CA GLY A 108 4.86 9.66 16.12
C GLY A 108 5.41 11.06 15.82
N ILE A 109 5.36 11.39 14.54
CA ILE A 109 5.65 12.74 14.05
C ILE A 109 4.49 13.68 14.35
N ARG A 110 4.79 14.96 14.51
CA ARG A 110 3.82 16.04 14.59
C ARG A 110 3.92 16.91 13.32
N PRO A 111 3.01 16.72 12.35
CA PRO A 111 2.88 17.61 11.20
C PRO A 111 2.66 19.06 11.66
N LEU A 112 3.48 19.98 11.17
CA LEU A 112 3.35 21.41 11.43
C LEU A 112 2.73 22.15 10.23
N PHE A 113 3.14 21.80 9.01
CA PHE A 113 2.64 22.43 7.79
C PHE A 113 2.54 21.43 6.65
N VAL A 114 1.43 21.46 5.91
CA VAL A 114 1.23 20.67 4.68
C VAL A 114 0.70 21.59 3.58
N ALA A 115 1.40 21.64 2.46
CA ALA A 115 0.99 22.39 1.28
C ALA A 115 -0.30 21.83 0.69
N ASN A 116 -1.15 22.71 0.15
CA ASN A 116 -2.44 22.32 -0.44
C ASN A 116 -2.29 21.22 -1.52
N ALA A 117 -1.21 21.26 -2.32
CA ALA A 117 -0.96 20.26 -3.36
C ALA A 117 -0.75 18.83 -2.82
N ALA A 118 -0.33 18.69 -1.56
CA ALA A 118 -0.11 17.41 -0.89
C ALA A 118 -1.23 17.06 0.10
N ARG A 119 -2.26 17.90 0.31
CA ARG A 119 -3.30 17.60 1.29
C ARG A 119 -4.20 16.49 0.79
N ASN A 120 -4.28 15.42 1.58
CA ASN A 120 -5.22 14.35 1.31
C ASN A 120 -6.67 14.85 1.47
N PRO A 121 -7.61 14.39 0.62
CA PRO A 121 -9.02 14.66 0.84
C PRO A 121 -9.46 14.15 2.20
N GLU A 122 -10.19 14.96 2.96
CA GLU A 122 -10.79 14.51 4.21
C GLU A 122 -11.82 13.40 3.96
N ILE A 123 -11.70 12.31 4.72
CA ILE A 123 -12.64 11.18 4.72
C ILE A 123 -13.01 10.95 6.18
N PRO A 124 -14.12 11.54 6.65
CA PRO A 124 -14.62 11.29 8.00
C PRO A 124 -14.85 9.80 8.23
N GLU A 125 -14.63 9.33 9.46
CA GLU A 125 -14.89 7.94 9.87
C GLU A 125 -14.08 6.87 9.08
N ASN A 126 -12.96 7.27 8.47
CA ASN A 126 -12.05 6.37 7.78
C ASN A 126 -11.29 5.48 8.78
N TYR A 127 -11.25 4.18 8.49
CA TYR A 127 -10.51 3.17 9.26
C TYR A 127 -9.45 2.42 8.43
N HIS A 128 -9.24 2.81 7.17
CA HIS A 128 -8.12 2.31 6.38
C HIS A 128 -6.88 3.14 6.63
N PHE A 129 -5.70 2.51 6.61
CA PHE A 129 -4.45 3.26 6.66
C PHE A 129 -4.33 4.18 5.45
N ARG A 130 -3.96 5.43 5.70
CA ARG A 130 -3.69 6.47 4.70
C ARG A 130 -2.44 7.23 5.14
N PRO A 131 -1.62 7.74 4.21
CA PRO A 131 -0.52 8.61 4.61
C PRO A 131 -1.09 9.92 5.16
N PRO A 132 -0.36 10.67 6.00
CA PRO A 132 -0.85 11.93 6.56
C PRO A 132 -1.06 13.00 5.47
N LEU A 133 -0.40 12.85 4.33
CA LEU A 133 -0.44 13.71 3.16
C LEU A 133 0.10 12.93 1.95
N GLY A 134 0.08 13.54 0.77
CA GLY A 134 0.76 13.08 -0.43
C GLY A 134 0.21 11.79 -1.04
N TRP A 135 0.88 11.35 -2.11
CA TRP A 135 0.58 10.08 -2.76
C TRP A 135 1.13 8.90 -1.97
N MET A 136 0.43 7.77 -2.02
CA MET A 136 0.92 6.48 -1.52
C MET A 136 0.44 5.34 -2.40
N ASN A 137 1.32 4.41 -2.76
CA ASN A 137 0.91 3.15 -3.40
C ASN A 137 1.26 1.95 -2.52
N ASP A 138 2.23 1.16 -2.95
CA ASP A 138 2.46 -0.18 -2.44
C ASP A 138 2.81 -0.14 -0.95
N PRO A 139 2.25 -1.06 -0.14
CA PRO A 139 2.84 -1.35 1.16
C PRO A 139 4.25 -1.91 0.94
N ASN A 140 5.15 -1.59 1.85
CA ASN A 140 6.52 -2.09 1.84
C ASN A 140 6.92 -2.53 3.25
N GLY A 141 7.88 -3.46 3.32
CA GLY A 141 8.47 -3.88 4.57
C GLY A 141 7.49 -4.26 5.68
N PHE A 142 6.31 -4.78 5.31
CA PHE A 142 5.27 -5.15 6.27
C PHE A 142 5.81 -6.24 7.18
N SER A 143 6.06 -5.90 8.43
CA SER A 143 6.83 -6.75 9.34
C SER A 143 6.42 -6.55 10.80
N LYS A 144 6.76 -7.49 11.67
CA LYS A 144 6.63 -7.34 13.12
C LYS A 144 8.03 -7.28 13.73
N PHE A 145 8.33 -6.20 14.44
CA PHE A 145 9.62 -5.99 15.11
C PHE A 145 9.37 -5.42 16.50
N GLY A 146 9.93 -6.08 17.52
CA GLY A 146 9.54 -5.83 18.90
C GLY A 146 8.05 -6.04 19.11
N GLN A 147 7.37 -5.04 19.69
CA GLN A 147 5.94 -5.06 20.00
C GLN A 147 5.07 -4.41 18.91
N SER A 148 5.67 -4.00 17.79
CA SER A 148 5.00 -3.20 16.77
C SER A 148 4.97 -3.92 15.44
N PHE A 149 3.85 -3.79 14.73
CA PHE A 149 3.79 -3.97 13.29
C PHE A 149 4.36 -2.72 12.63
N HIS A 150 5.28 -2.90 11.69
CA HIS A 150 5.84 -1.85 10.86
C HIS A 150 5.19 -1.92 9.48
N LEU A 151 4.78 -0.77 8.98
CA LEU A 151 4.29 -0.58 7.62
C LEU A 151 5.10 0.55 6.99
N PHE A 152 6.02 0.18 6.10
CA PHE A 152 6.58 1.12 5.15
C PHE A 152 5.65 1.21 3.94
N TYR A 153 5.81 2.22 3.11
CA TYR A 153 5.01 2.38 1.91
C TYR A 153 5.66 3.33 0.92
N GLN A 154 5.47 3.06 -0.36
CA GLN A 154 5.79 3.99 -1.44
C GLN A 154 5.06 5.30 -1.21
N HIS A 155 5.80 6.42 -1.23
CA HIS A 155 5.27 7.71 -0.82
C HIS A 155 5.85 8.86 -1.66
N TYR A 156 4.99 9.83 -2.00
CA TYR A 156 5.46 11.13 -2.50
C TYR A 156 4.83 12.26 -1.67
N PRO A 157 5.61 12.94 -0.81
CA PRO A 157 5.09 13.91 0.16
C PRO A 157 4.77 15.29 -0.46
N HIS A 158 5.04 15.50 -1.75
CA HIS A 158 4.94 16.83 -2.36
C HIS A 158 3.65 17.06 -3.15
N SER A 159 2.96 16.00 -3.54
CA SER A 159 1.67 16.08 -4.23
C SER A 159 0.88 14.78 -4.11
N LEU A 160 -0.37 14.80 -4.53
CA LEU A 160 -1.22 13.61 -4.68
C LEU A 160 -0.96 12.82 -5.97
N LYS A 161 0.21 12.98 -6.61
CA LYS A 161 0.59 12.26 -7.84
C LYS A 161 1.78 11.36 -7.62
N TRP A 162 1.81 10.25 -8.36
CA TRP A 162 3.01 9.44 -8.49
C TRP A 162 4.13 10.23 -9.19
N GLN A 163 5.30 10.24 -8.57
CA GLN A 163 6.49 11.06 -8.85
C GLN A 163 7.71 10.38 -8.21
N PRO A 164 8.93 10.96 -8.18
CA PRO A 164 10.06 10.36 -7.46
C PRO A 164 9.73 9.81 -6.06
N MET A 165 9.76 8.49 -5.94
CA MET A 165 9.28 7.77 -4.76
C MET A 165 10.24 7.86 -3.58
N HIS A 166 9.64 8.00 -2.41
CA HIS A 166 10.22 7.88 -1.07
C HIS A 166 9.59 6.67 -0.38
N TRP A 167 10.12 6.27 0.78
CA TRP A 167 9.38 5.40 1.69
C TRP A 167 8.87 6.18 2.89
N GLY A 168 7.56 6.22 3.06
CA GLY A 168 6.94 6.58 4.33
C GLY A 168 6.99 5.41 5.32
N HIS A 169 6.71 5.69 6.59
CA HIS A 169 6.78 4.69 7.65
C HIS A 169 5.72 4.95 8.73
N ALA A 170 5.05 3.90 9.17
CA ALA A 170 4.16 3.92 10.31
C ALA A 170 4.29 2.63 11.13
N VAL A 171 3.94 2.71 12.41
CA VAL A 171 3.83 1.54 13.29
C VAL A 171 2.45 1.42 13.90
N SER A 172 2.08 0.19 14.26
CA SER A 172 0.83 -0.09 14.97
C SER A 172 1.01 -1.27 15.93
N HIS A 173 0.28 -1.26 17.05
CA HIS A 173 0.20 -2.40 17.96
C HIS A 173 -1.00 -3.30 17.69
N ASP A 174 -1.97 -2.83 16.91
CA ASP A 174 -3.28 -3.47 16.73
C ASP A 174 -3.73 -3.57 15.27
N LEU A 175 -2.92 -3.07 14.33
CA LEU A 175 -3.19 -2.97 12.89
C LEU A 175 -4.36 -2.04 12.51
N VAL A 176 -4.84 -1.24 13.46
CA VAL A 176 -5.95 -0.27 13.29
C VAL A 176 -5.44 1.16 13.53
N ASN A 177 -4.83 1.38 14.69
CA ASN A 177 -4.28 2.67 15.10
C ASN A 177 -2.84 2.75 14.67
N TRP A 178 -2.56 3.64 13.72
CA TRP A 178 -1.24 3.82 13.14
C TRP A 178 -0.59 5.11 13.64
N ILE A 179 0.65 4.99 14.07
CA ILE A 179 1.53 6.07 14.50
C ILE A 179 2.47 6.35 13.33
N HIS A 180 2.36 7.54 12.72
CA HIS A 180 3.22 7.92 11.61
C HIS A 180 4.62 8.28 12.12
N LEU A 181 5.64 7.73 11.48
CA LEU A 181 7.05 7.92 11.80
C LEU A 181 7.71 8.81 10.73
N PRO A 182 8.95 9.28 10.96
CA PRO A 182 9.69 10.03 9.97
C PRO A 182 9.80 9.28 8.64
N LEU A 183 9.92 10.02 7.53
CA LEU A 183 10.19 9.41 6.23
C LEU A 183 11.46 8.57 6.32
N PHE A 184 11.38 7.33 5.83
CA PHE A 184 12.42 6.33 6.07
C PHE A 184 13.51 6.35 5.01
N LEU A 185 13.14 6.29 3.72
CA LEU A 185 14.08 6.36 2.60
C LEU A 185 13.75 7.55 1.71
N LEU A 186 14.79 8.29 1.34
CA LEU A 186 14.73 9.40 0.40
C LEU A 186 15.44 8.97 -0.89
N PRO A 187 14.94 9.37 -2.07
CA PRO A 187 15.62 9.08 -3.32
C PRO A 187 16.94 9.86 -3.43
N ASP A 188 17.82 9.45 -4.36
CA ASP A 188 19.05 10.19 -4.67
C ASP A 188 18.68 11.65 -5.01
N PRO A 189 19.31 12.65 -4.38
CA PRO A 189 19.02 14.06 -4.65
C PRO A 189 19.11 14.45 -6.13
N LYS A 190 19.91 13.76 -6.94
CA LYS A 190 20.00 13.98 -8.40
C LYS A 190 18.65 13.81 -9.09
N ILE A 191 17.76 12.99 -8.55
CA ILE A 191 16.42 12.79 -9.11
C ILE A 191 15.59 14.08 -9.09
N SER A 192 15.93 15.01 -8.21
CA SER A 192 15.25 16.29 -8.06
C SER A 192 15.78 17.38 -9.01
N PHE A 193 16.82 17.11 -9.81
CA PHE A 193 17.46 18.14 -10.64
C PHE A 193 16.69 18.42 -11.95
N ASP A 194 15.84 17.49 -12.39
CA ASP A 194 14.97 17.65 -13.56
C ASP A 194 13.54 17.22 -13.21
N LYS A 195 12.56 18.07 -13.53
CA LYS A 195 11.13 17.80 -13.30
C LYS A 195 10.59 16.60 -14.08
N LYS A 196 11.28 16.20 -15.15
CA LYS A 196 10.93 15.06 -15.98
C LYS A 196 11.42 13.74 -15.40
N GLN A 197 12.34 13.81 -14.43
CA GLN A 197 12.90 12.62 -13.84
C GLN A 197 11.84 11.90 -12.98
N THR A 198 11.73 10.59 -13.19
CA THR A 198 10.86 9.70 -12.42
C THR A 198 11.68 8.50 -11.90
N GLY A 199 11.10 7.70 -11.00
CA GLY A 199 11.79 6.62 -10.31
C GLY A 199 11.84 6.86 -8.81
N GLY A 200 13.01 6.66 -8.19
CA GLY A 200 13.27 6.89 -6.78
C GLY A 200 13.48 5.56 -6.03
N ILE A 201 12.94 5.50 -4.82
CA ILE A 201 13.02 4.32 -3.95
C ILE A 201 11.76 3.49 -4.17
N PHE A 202 11.88 2.47 -5.01
CA PHE A 202 10.79 1.54 -5.34
C PHE A 202 10.55 0.51 -4.23
N SER A 203 9.57 -0.38 -4.46
CA SER A 203 9.02 -1.26 -3.45
C SER A 203 10.01 -2.31 -2.97
N GLY A 204 9.66 -2.98 -1.88
CA GLY A 204 10.49 -4.01 -1.27
C GLY A 204 9.99 -4.46 0.10
N SER A 205 10.83 -5.20 0.80
CA SER A 205 10.50 -5.94 2.02
C SER A 205 11.42 -5.60 3.18
N ALA A 206 11.06 -6.06 4.37
CA ALA A 206 11.83 -5.88 5.58
C ALA A 206 11.70 -7.12 6.45
N ILE A 207 12.83 -7.59 6.99
CA ILE A 207 12.86 -8.75 7.88
C ILE A 207 13.49 -8.37 9.23
N PRO A 208 12.98 -8.89 10.35
CA PRO A 208 13.70 -8.81 11.62
C PRO A 208 14.93 -9.73 11.59
N PHE A 209 16.12 -9.15 11.83
CA PHE A 209 17.38 -9.89 11.91
C PHE A 209 18.39 -9.18 12.81
N SER A 210 18.96 -9.91 13.78
CA SER A 210 19.97 -9.43 14.72
C SER A 210 19.59 -8.09 15.39
N ASN A 211 18.42 -8.05 16.05
CA ASN A 211 17.89 -6.86 16.75
C ASN A 211 17.72 -5.60 15.89
N SER A 212 17.51 -5.77 14.59
CA SER A 212 17.17 -4.68 13.67
C SER A 212 16.23 -5.18 12.58
N LEU A 213 15.57 -4.27 11.88
CA LEU A 213 15.00 -4.57 10.58
C LEU A 213 16.09 -4.45 9.52
N LYS A 214 16.16 -5.44 8.62
CA LYS A 214 16.91 -5.36 7.35
C LYS A 214 15.91 -5.05 6.26
N VAL A 215 16.08 -3.90 5.63
CA VAL A 215 15.17 -3.37 4.62
C VAL A 215 15.81 -3.55 3.26
N PHE A 216 15.08 -4.18 2.34
CA PHE A 216 15.48 -4.46 0.97
C PHE A 216 14.54 -3.72 0.04
N TYR A 217 15.07 -3.04 -0.97
CA TYR A 217 14.26 -2.23 -1.87
C TYR A 217 14.92 -2.09 -3.24
N THR A 218 14.13 -1.67 -4.23
CA THR A 218 14.64 -1.34 -5.55
C THR A 218 14.96 0.14 -5.66
N ASP A 219 16.13 0.49 -6.17
CA ASP A 219 16.48 1.85 -6.55
C ASP A 219 16.26 1.98 -8.06
N SER A 220 15.43 2.95 -8.47
CA SER A 220 15.06 3.16 -9.88
C SER A 220 15.42 4.57 -10.32
N PHE A 221 16.11 4.69 -11.46
CA PHE A 221 16.43 5.99 -12.05
C PHE A 221 16.33 5.91 -13.57
N LEU A 222 15.30 6.54 -14.14
CA LEU A 222 15.10 6.59 -15.59
C LEU A 222 16.35 7.18 -16.29
N GLY A 223 16.84 6.49 -17.32
CA GLY A 223 18.03 6.89 -18.08
C GLY A 223 19.36 6.37 -17.52
N ARG A 224 19.35 5.66 -16.38
CA ARG A 224 20.51 4.89 -15.89
C ARG A 224 20.52 3.49 -16.52
N ASN A 225 21.71 2.90 -16.67
CA ASN A 225 21.86 1.49 -17.04
C ASN A 225 22.73 0.76 -15.99
N PRO A 226 22.18 -0.20 -15.22
CA PRO A 226 20.78 -0.62 -15.22
C PRO A 226 19.84 0.43 -14.60
N MET A 227 18.59 0.45 -15.07
CA MET A 227 17.57 1.37 -14.57
C MET A 227 17.18 1.03 -13.13
N GLU A 228 17.00 -0.25 -12.84
CA GLU A 228 16.57 -0.79 -11.55
C GLU A 228 17.64 -1.73 -10.97
N TYR A 229 17.94 -1.59 -9.68
CA TYR A 229 18.82 -2.52 -8.95
C TYR A 229 18.46 -2.61 -7.47
N GLN A 230 18.96 -3.64 -6.79
CA GLN A 230 18.51 -3.97 -5.43
C GLN A 230 19.48 -3.43 -4.38
N ARG A 231 18.92 -2.82 -3.34
CA ARG A 231 19.65 -2.23 -2.22
C ARG A 231 19.17 -2.78 -0.89
N MET A 232 20.03 -2.65 0.12
CA MET A 232 19.68 -2.97 1.50
C MET A 232 20.23 -1.95 2.49
N VAL A 233 19.47 -1.70 3.54
CA VAL A 233 19.90 -0.93 4.71
C VAL A 233 19.38 -1.57 6.00
N SER A 234 20.11 -1.41 7.09
CA SER A 234 19.62 -1.82 8.42
C SER A 234 18.95 -0.64 9.11
N THR A 235 18.04 -0.91 10.04
CA THR A 235 17.45 0.14 10.88
C THR A 235 18.18 0.30 12.20
N ILE A 236 18.15 1.51 12.77
CA ILE A 236 18.36 1.76 14.20
C ILE A 236 16.98 1.72 14.88
N ASN A 237 16.78 0.76 15.78
CA ASN A 237 15.52 0.55 16.54
C ASN A 237 14.25 0.45 15.68
N GLY A 238 14.38 0.04 14.41
CA GLY A 238 13.26 -0.05 13.48
C GLY A 238 12.74 1.29 12.96
N ILE A 239 13.38 2.43 13.29
CA ILE A 239 12.89 3.80 12.97
C ILE A 239 13.69 4.42 11.83
N ASN A 240 15.00 4.63 12.02
CA ASN A 240 15.85 5.36 11.08
C ASN A 240 16.80 4.40 10.36
N PRO A 241 17.20 4.69 9.11
CA PRO A 241 18.29 3.97 8.48
C PRO A 241 19.57 4.08 9.31
N SER A 242 20.35 3.01 9.42
CA SER A 242 21.61 2.98 10.16
C SER A 242 22.77 3.65 9.42
N GLY A 243 22.52 4.24 8.25
CA GLY A 243 23.51 4.82 7.35
C GLY A 243 23.07 4.71 5.89
N LEU A 244 24.03 4.81 4.98
CA LEU A 244 23.78 4.68 3.55
C LEU A 244 23.43 3.24 3.17
N SER A 245 22.45 3.08 2.28
CA SER A 245 22.07 1.80 1.71
C SER A 245 23.19 1.23 0.84
N LYS A 246 23.35 -0.09 0.87
CA LYS A 246 24.34 -0.83 0.09
C LYS A 246 23.67 -1.48 -1.11
N THR A 247 24.33 -1.47 -2.27
CA THR A 247 23.86 -2.24 -3.43
C THR A 247 24.21 -3.71 -3.22
N ILE A 248 23.22 -4.59 -3.36
CA ILE A 248 23.37 -6.03 -3.09
C ILE A 248 23.19 -6.90 -4.34
N ILE A 249 22.39 -6.42 -5.32
CA ILE A 249 22.27 -7.05 -6.64
C ILE A 249 22.25 -5.90 -7.66
N PRO A 250 23.37 -5.64 -8.34
CA PRO A 250 23.53 -4.47 -9.21
C PRO A 250 22.77 -4.61 -10.53
N GLU A 251 22.52 -5.83 -11.00
CA GLU A 251 21.83 -6.09 -12.27
C GLU A 251 21.09 -7.44 -12.23
N GLY A 252 20.11 -7.59 -13.12
CA GLY A 252 19.40 -8.85 -13.32
C GLY A 252 20.28 -9.94 -13.95
N PRO A 253 19.84 -11.20 -13.95
CA PRO A 253 20.60 -12.32 -14.51
C PRO A 253 20.74 -12.18 -16.03
N GLN A 254 21.96 -12.41 -16.54
CA GLN A 254 22.28 -12.35 -17.96
C GLN A 254 21.73 -13.56 -18.73
N ASN A 255 21.58 -13.42 -20.04
CA ASN A 255 21.16 -14.49 -20.97
C ASN A 255 19.74 -15.05 -20.76
N LEU A 256 18.86 -14.32 -20.07
CA LEU A 256 17.45 -14.71 -19.87
C LEU A 256 16.45 -13.86 -20.68
N ASN A 257 16.93 -12.95 -21.54
CA ASN A 257 16.10 -12.04 -22.34
C ASN A 257 15.10 -11.21 -21.52
N LEU A 258 15.50 -10.83 -20.30
CA LEU A 258 14.71 -9.97 -19.42
C LEU A 258 14.73 -8.52 -19.90
N THR A 259 13.67 -7.77 -19.61
CA THR A 259 13.64 -6.32 -19.80
C THR A 259 14.42 -5.61 -18.68
N GLN A 260 14.40 -4.27 -18.67
CA GLN A 260 14.93 -3.47 -17.55
C GLN A 260 14.03 -3.50 -16.30
N ASP A 261 12.88 -4.16 -16.36
CA ASP A 261 12.01 -4.38 -15.21
C ASP A 261 12.67 -5.41 -14.29
N PHE A 262 13.10 -5.01 -13.10
CA PHE A 262 13.82 -5.84 -12.15
C PHE A 262 13.67 -5.25 -10.74
N ARG A 263 12.60 -5.64 -10.04
CA ARG A 263 12.17 -4.91 -8.83
C ARG A 263 11.43 -5.73 -7.78
N ASP A 264 11.13 -5.04 -6.68
CA ASP A 264 10.27 -5.45 -5.58
C ASP A 264 10.80 -6.66 -4.78
N PRO A 265 12.02 -6.57 -4.20
CA PRO A 265 12.63 -7.67 -3.46
C PRO A 265 11.78 -8.09 -2.26
N ASN A 266 11.31 -9.34 -2.27
CA ASN A 266 10.73 -10.00 -1.10
C ASN A 266 11.72 -11.01 -0.53
N VAL A 267 12.19 -10.78 0.71
CA VAL A 267 13.18 -11.64 1.37
C VAL A 267 12.53 -12.52 2.42
N ILE A 268 12.77 -13.82 2.35
CA ILE A 268 12.24 -14.83 3.29
C ILE A 268 13.29 -15.88 3.64
N LEU A 269 13.09 -16.57 4.76
CA LEU A 269 13.86 -17.77 5.09
C LEU A 269 13.21 -18.98 4.40
N GLY A 270 13.96 -19.64 3.53
CA GLY A 270 13.51 -20.82 2.80
C GLY A 270 13.44 -22.08 3.68
N PRO A 271 12.78 -23.14 3.17
CA PRO A 271 12.67 -24.43 3.87
C PRO A 271 14.02 -25.13 4.04
N ASP A 272 14.99 -24.81 3.19
CA ASP A 272 16.38 -25.30 3.25
C ASP A 272 17.25 -24.54 4.28
N GLY A 273 16.66 -23.64 5.06
CA GLY A 273 17.35 -22.83 6.05
C GLY A 273 18.19 -21.69 5.46
N LYS A 274 18.08 -21.42 4.16
CA LYS A 274 18.79 -20.33 3.48
C LYS A 274 17.88 -19.15 3.21
N TRP A 275 18.46 -17.95 3.15
CA TRP A 275 17.71 -16.76 2.79
C TRP A 275 17.44 -16.73 1.30
N LYS A 276 16.21 -16.39 0.93
CA LYS A 276 15.72 -16.29 -0.44
C LYS A 276 15.29 -14.86 -0.70
N MET A 277 15.49 -14.41 -1.93
CA MET A 277 14.96 -13.15 -2.42
C MET A 277 14.21 -13.39 -3.71
N ILE A 278 12.95 -12.97 -3.74
CA ILE A 278 12.08 -13.06 -4.89
C ILE A 278 11.98 -11.66 -5.53
N LEU A 279 12.08 -11.59 -6.85
CA LEU A 279 12.06 -10.34 -7.62
C LEU A 279 11.13 -10.47 -8.83
N GLY A 280 10.40 -9.40 -9.12
CA GLY A 280 9.54 -9.26 -10.29
C GLY A 280 10.30 -8.75 -11.52
N SER A 281 9.97 -9.28 -12.68
CA SER A 281 10.52 -8.91 -13.99
C SER A 281 9.55 -9.31 -15.11
N ARG A 282 10.00 -9.21 -16.37
CA ARG A 282 9.35 -9.82 -17.53
C ARG A 282 10.36 -10.14 -18.63
N ASP A 283 9.96 -11.06 -19.50
CA ASP A 283 10.63 -11.35 -20.76
C ASP A 283 9.68 -11.16 -21.95
N ASN A 284 10.04 -11.72 -23.12
CA ASN A 284 9.23 -11.66 -24.33
C ASN A 284 7.98 -12.57 -24.30
N GLN A 285 7.82 -13.43 -23.30
CA GLN A 285 6.69 -14.32 -23.13
C GLN A 285 5.72 -13.85 -22.06
N GLY A 286 6.23 -13.31 -20.95
CA GLY A 286 5.38 -12.74 -19.91
C GLY A 286 6.08 -12.31 -18.64
N GLY A 287 5.30 -12.22 -17.55
CA GLY A 287 5.79 -11.85 -16.24
C GLY A 287 6.69 -12.94 -15.67
N VAL A 288 7.85 -12.55 -15.14
CA VAL A 288 8.87 -13.47 -14.63
C VAL A 288 9.12 -13.18 -13.16
N ILE A 289 9.16 -14.24 -12.36
CA ILE A 289 9.53 -14.18 -10.95
C ILE A 289 10.89 -14.87 -10.79
N LEU A 290 11.89 -14.11 -10.37
CA LEU A 290 13.26 -14.55 -10.20
C LEU A 290 13.49 -14.97 -8.74
N LEU A 291 14.31 -16.01 -8.54
CA LEU A 291 14.75 -16.46 -7.22
C LEU A 291 16.26 -16.30 -7.07
N TYR A 292 16.65 -15.62 -5.99
CA TYR A 292 18.03 -15.55 -5.51
C TYR A 292 18.14 -16.22 -4.14
N GLY A 293 19.34 -16.64 -3.76
CA GLY A 293 19.61 -17.17 -2.43
C GLY A 293 20.99 -16.85 -1.87
N THR A 294 21.07 -16.85 -0.53
CA THR A 294 22.28 -16.61 0.24
C THR A 294 22.20 -17.26 1.63
N ASP A 295 23.35 -17.49 2.27
CA ASP A 295 23.40 -17.96 3.66
C ASP A 295 23.33 -16.78 4.67
N ASN A 296 23.60 -15.55 4.23
CA ASN A 296 23.60 -14.35 5.08
C ASN A 296 22.73 -13.24 4.46
N PRO A 297 21.60 -12.84 5.09
CA PRO A 297 20.68 -11.87 4.51
C PRO A 297 21.26 -10.45 4.50
N THR A 298 22.33 -10.20 5.27
CA THR A 298 23.01 -8.91 5.31
C THR A 298 24.22 -8.84 4.38
N ALA A 299 24.42 -9.86 3.54
CA ALA A 299 25.57 -9.92 2.66
C ALA A 299 25.48 -8.81 1.59
N GLU A 300 26.56 -8.05 1.46
CA GLU A 300 26.72 -7.05 0.38
C GLU A 300 26.93 -7.73 -0.97
N ASN A 301 27.58 -8.89 -0.96
CA ASN A 301 27.83 -9.74 -2.10
C ASN A 301 27.43 -11.18 -1.74
N GLY A 302 27.06 -12.01 -2.72
CA GLY A 302 26.72 -13.41 -2.49
C GLY A 302 25.23 -13.74 -2.45
N TRP A 303 24.39 -12.84 -2.98
CA TRP A 303 23.07 -13.20 -3.48
C TRP A 303 23.23 -13.85 -4.85
N ASN A 304 23.03 -15.16 -4.93
CA ASN A 304 23.21 -15.92 -6.17
C ASN A 304 21.86 -16.15 -6.85
N PHE A 305 21.77 -15.88 -8.14
CA PHE A 305 20.61 -16.29 -8.94
C PHE A 305 20.51 -17.82 -8.92
N LEU A 306 19.33 -18.34 -8.57
CA LEU A 306 19.08 -19.78 -8.44
C LEU A 306 18.21 -20.28 -9.58
N ASN A 307 17.07 -19.62 -9.83
CA ASN A 307 16.10 -20.08 -10.82
C ASN A 307 15.13 -18.96 -11.23
N ILE A 308 14.45 -19.14 -12.36
CA ILE A 308 13.14 -18.51 -12.58
C ILE A 308 12.14 -19.34 -11.77
N LEU A 309 11.61 -18.77 -10.69
CA LEU A 309 10.68 -19.46 -9.81
C LEU A 309 9.34 -19.74 -10.51
N TYR A 310 8.87 -18.77 -11.30
CA TYR A 310 7.63 -18.87 -12.05
C TYR A 310 7.63 -17.91 -13.23
N ARG A 311 6.92 -18.28 -14.31
CA ARG A 311 6.64 -17.42 -15.46
C ARG A 311 5.15 -17.49 -15.78
N ASP A 312 4.50 -16.32 -15.80
CA ASP A 312 3.11 -16.19 -16.25
C ASP A 312 3.07 -15.60 -17.66
N ASN A 313 2.71 -16.42 -18.65
CA ASN A 313 2.60 -16.02 -20.05
C ASN A 313 1.14 -15.87 -20.51
N ARG A 314 0.15 -15.97 -19.60
CA ARG A 314 -1.28 -15.99 -19.97
C ARG A 314 -1.78 -14.64 -20.45
N LEU A 315 -1.21 -13.55 -19.91
CA LEU A 315 -1.60 -12.18 -20.22
C LEU A 315 -0.54 -11.44 -21.07
N GLY A 316 0.32 -12.20 -21.77
CA GLY A 316 1.40 -11.66 -22.60
C GLY A 316 2.50 -10.98 -21.78
N MET A 317 3.21 -10.01 -22.39
CA MET A 317 4.40 -9.31 -21.84
C MET A 317 4.11 -8.32 -20.69
N THR A 318 3.18 -8.69 -19.80
CA THR A 318 2.91 -7.97 -18.54
C THR A 318 4.08 -8.11 -17.58
N VAL A 319 4.26 -7.13 -16.70
CA VAL A 319 5.31 -7.18 -15.68
C VAL A 319 4.75 -7.87 -14.43
N ALA A 320 5.48 -8.84 -13.90
CA ALA A 320 5.21 -9.33 -12.55
C ALA A 320 5.73 -8.30 -11.54
N GLU A 321 4.86 -7.74 -10.72
CA GLU A 321 5.17 -6.78 -9.66
C GLU A 321 4.79 -7.32 -8.29
N CYS A 322 5.45 -6.80 -7.26
CA CYS A 322 5.18 -7.09 -5.86
C CYS A 322 5.11 -8.60 -5.56
N SER A 323 6.03 -9.37 -6.17
CA SER A 323 6.11 -10.80 -5.94
C SER A 323 6.47 -11.09 -4.48
N GLY A 324 5.72 -11.96 -3.81
CA GLY A 324 5.97 -12.38 -2.44
C GLY A 324 5.78 -13.89 -2.28
N LEU A 325 6.62 -14.51 -1.45
CA LEU A 325 6.55 -15.94 -1.15
C LEU A 325 6.45 -16.15 0.35
N VAL A 326 5.39 -16.82 0.82
CA VAL A 326 5.11 -16.91 2.27
C VAL A 326 4.52 -18.27 2.65
N PRO A 327 4.91 -18.88 3.78
CA PRO A 327 4.27 -20.11 4.26
C PRO A 327 2.83 -19.82 4.69
N ILE A 328 1.92 -20.79 4.55
CA ILE A 328 0.50 -20.61 4.86
C ILE A 328 0.06 -21.47 6.06
N ASP A 329 0.48 -22.73 6.13
CA ASP A 329 -0.09 -23.72 7.07
C ASP A 329 0.92 -24.28 8.10
N GLY A 330 2.00 -23.56 8.39
CA GLY A 330 2.89 -24.01 9.46
C GLY A 330 4.25 -23.32 9.52
N ASN A 331 5.21 -24.05 10.10
CA ASN A 331 6.60 -23.66 10.16
C ASN A 331 7.20 -23.72 8.74
N PRO A 332 7.82 -22.65 8.21
CA PRO A 332 8.43 -22.66 6.88
C PRO A 332 9.51 -23.74 6.66
N GLN A 333 10.08 -24.32 7.72
CA GLN A 333 11.05 -25.42 7.63
C GLN A 333 10.44 -26.82 7.66
N ASP A 334 9.12 -26.95 7.89
CA ASP A 334 8.43 -28.24 7.74
C ASP A 334 8.24 -28.54 6.24
N PRO A 335 8.68 -29.70 5.73
CA PRO A 335 8.55 -30.05 4.32
C PRO A 335 7.09 -30.20 3.85
N ASN A 336 6.13 -30.30 4.76
CA ASN A 336 4.70 -30.37 4.43
C ASN A 336 4.03 -28.98 4.43
N THR A 337 4.76 -27.92 4.80
CA THR A 337 4.21 -26.57 4.77
C THR A 337 3.99 -26.14 3.32
N LEU A 338 2.76 -25.73 3.04
CA LEU A 338 2.36 -25.11 1.79
C LEU A 338 2.71 -23.62 1.81
N TRP A 339 3.05 -23.14 0.62
CA TRP A 339 3.49 -21.78 0.37
C TRP A 339 2.55 -21.07 -0.60
N ALA A 340 2.37 -19.77 -0.41
CA ALA A 340 1.70 -18.87 -1.34
C ALA A 340 2.75 -18.05 -2.09
N LEU A 341 2.77 -18.16 -3.41
CA LEU A 341 3.47 -17.25 -4.32
C LEU A 341 2.46 -16.23 -4.85
N ILE A 342 2.54 -15.00 -4.36
CA ILE A 342 1.65 -13.89 -4.68
C ILE A 342 2.37 -12.96 -5.65
N TYR A 343 1.70 -12.48 -6.70
CA TYR A 343 2.26 -11.49 -7.61
C TYR A 343 1.14 -10.75 -8.34
N ALA A 344 1.39 -9.49 -8.70
CA ALA A 344 0.48 -8.69 -9.48
C ALA A 344 0.97 -8.56 -10.93
N GLN A 345 0.04 -8.44 -11.89
CA GLN A 345 0.40 -8.34 -13.31
C GLN A 345 0.10 -6.94 -13.84
N LEU A 346 1.10 -6.07 -13.87
CA LEU A 346 0.94 -4.69 -14.31
C LEU A 346 0.61 -4.59 -15.80
N ASN A 347 -0.32 -3.70 -16.13
CA ASN A 347 -0.90 -3.47 -17.46
C ASN A 347 -1.67 -4.65 -18.04
N SER A 348 -1.99 -5.65 -17.21
CA SER A 348 -2.75 -6.82 -17.63
C SER A 348 -4.21 -6.48 -17.91
N ASN A 349 -4.86 -7.34 -18.70
CA ASN A 349 -6.29 -7.27 -18.98
C ASN A 349 -6.85 -8.67 -19.12
N ASP A 350 -7.71 -9.06 -18.17
CA ASP A 350 -8.51 -10.26 -18.27
C ASP A 350 -9.61 -10.03 -19.31
N THR A 351 -9.53 -10.70 -20.45
CA THR A 351 -10.47 -10.54 -21.56
C THR A 351 -11.87 -11.07 -21.27
N ALA A 352 -12.00 -12.03 -20.35
CA ALA A 352 -13.28 -12.60 -19.97
C ALA A 352 -14.09 -11.64 -19.08
N THR A 353 -13.40 -10.91 -18.18
CA THR A 353 -14.06 -10.03 -17.19
C THR A 353 -13.85 -8.53 -17.44
N GLY A 354 -12.89 -8.15 -18.28
CA GLY A 354 -12.47 -6.75 -18.50
C GLY A 354 -11.76 -6.10 -17.31
N ARG A 355 -11.41 -6.90 -16.29
CA ARG A 355 -10.63 -6.47 -15.13
C ARG A 355 -9.15 -6.35 -15.52
N ARG A 356 -8.46 -5.40 -14.89
CA ARG A 356 -7.05 -5.09 -15.18
C ARG A 356 -6.25 -5.12 -13.90
N ASP A 357 -4.95 -5.37 -14.05
CA ASP A 357 -3.97 -5.26 -12.98
C ASP A 357 -4.36 -6.11 -11.76
N LEU A 358 -4.72 -7.38 -11.99
CA LEU A 358 -5.13 -8.29 -10.91
C LEU A 358 -3.92 -8.87 -10.17
N THR A 359 -4.14 -9.24 -8.91
CA THR A 359 -3.16 -9.99 -8.10
C THR A 359 -3.53 -11.46 -8.07
N THR A 360 -2.60 -12.31 -8.49
CA THR A 360 -2.70 -13.76 -8.50
C THR A 360 -1.97 -14.36 -7.31
N VAL A 361 -2.45 -15.51 -6.84
CA VAL A 361 -1.72 -16.37 -5.90
C VAL A 361 -1.69 -17.82 -6.41
N LEU A 362 -0.51 -18.40 -6.39
CA LEU A 362 -0.29 -19.83 -6.56
C LEU A 362 -0.05 -20.42 -5.17
N VAL A 363 -0.76 -21.50 -4.84
CA VAL A 363 -0.53 -22.25 -3.59
C VAL A 363 0.11 -23.58 -3.94
N GLY A 364 1.21 -23.93 -3.29
CA GLY A 364 1.96 -25.13 -3.63
C GLY A 364 3.10 -25.47 -2.69
N ASN A 365 3.93 -26.41 -3.12
CA ASN A 365 5.14 -26.81 -2.39
C ASN A 365 6.33 -25.99 -2.88
N PHE A 366 7.16 -25.51 -1.97
CA PHE A 366 8.43 -24.86 -2.26
C PHE A 366 9.55 -25.67 -1.63
N ASP A 367 10.56 -26.07 -2.42
CA ASP A 367 11.69 -26.89 -1.94
C ASP A 367 12.96 -26.05 -1.63
N GLY A 368 12.85 -24.72 -1.76
CA GLY A 368 13.99 -23.79 -1.65
C GLY A 368 14.55 -23.32 -3.00
N ILE A 369 14.19 -23.97 -4.11
CA ILE A 369 14.62 -23.64 -5.48
C ILE A 369 13.44 -23.63 -6.47
N ASN A 370 12.55 -24.62 -6.38
CA ASN A 370 11.42 -24.83 -7.26
C ASN A 370 10.10 -24.64 -6.50
N PHE A 371 9.13 -24.05 -7.18
CA PHE A 371 7.76 -23.94 -6.70
C PHE A 371 6.86 -24.85 -7.55
N ASN A 372 6.12 -25.75 -6.90
CA ASN A 372 5.20 -26.69 -7.54
C ASN A 372 3.76 -26.33 -7.16
N PRO A 373 3.02 -25.59 -8.01
CA PRO A 373 1.65 -25.18 -7.72
C PRO A 373 0.69 -26.39 -7.61
N LEU A 374 -0.18 -26.36 -6.61
CA LEU A 374 -1.32 -27.26 -6.46
C LEU A 374 -2.59 -26.64 -7.04
N PHE A 375 -2.79 -25.36 -6.80
CA PHE A 375 -3.87 -24.58 -7.38
C PHE A 375 -3.48 -23.11 -7.51
N GLU A 376 -4.25 -22.38 -8.30
CA GLU A 376 -4.13 -20.95 -8.51
C GLU A 376 -5.47 -20.28 -8.26
N GLN A 377 -5.44 -19.07 -7.72
CA GLN A 377 -6.61 -18.21 -7.62
C GLN A 377 -6.23 -16.72 -7.62
N GLU A 378 -7.22 -15.86 -7.67
CA GLU A 378 -7.06 -14.44 -7.40
C GLU A 378 -6.95 -14.19 -5.89
N MET A 379 -6.19 -13.17 -5.50
CA MET A 379 -6.12 -12.71 -4.11
C MET A 379 -7.38 -11.93 -3.68
N ASP A 380 -7.99 -11.22 -4.63
CA ASP A 380 -9.23 -10.47 -4.47
C ASP A 380 -9.96 -10.47 -5.81
N PHE A 381 -11.25 -10.82 -5.81
CA PHE A 381 -12.06 -10.84 -7.03
C PHE A 381 -12.54 -9.44 -7.44
N GLY A 382 -12.43 -8.46 -6.53
CA GLY A 382 -12.56 -7.04 -6.83
C GLY A 382 -11.36 -6.52 -7.62
N THR A 383 -11.40 -5.23 -7.98
CA THR A 383 -10.31 -4.62 -8.77
C THR A 383 -9.31 -3.83 -7.92
N HIS A 384 -9.65 -3.41 -6.71
CA HIS A 384 -8.90 -2.40 -5.96
C HIS A 384 -8.05 -2.97 -4.82
N ALA A 385 -7.43 -4.14 -5.02
CA ALA A 385 -6.46 -4.71 -4.10
C ALA A 385 -5.20 -5.12 -4.88
N TYR A 386 -4.18 -4.27 -4.82
CA TYR A 386 -2.95 -4.38 -5.60
C TYR A 386 -1.71 -4.36 -4.71
N ALA A 387 -0.57 -4.81 -5.21
CA ALA A 387 0.71 -4.75 -4.50
C ALA A 387 0.66 -5.39 -3.10
N PHE A 388 0.18 -6.63 -3.02
CA PHE A 388 0.14 -7.35 -1.75
C PHE A 388 1.54 -7.51 -1.15
N GLN A 389 1.67 -7.25 0.14
CA GLN A 389 2.80 -7.63 0.98
C GLN A 389 2.34 -8.57 2.08
N ALA A 390 3.21 -9.49 2.47
CA ALA A 390 2.93 -10.51 3.47
C ALA A 390 3.95 -10.48 4.60
N LEU A 391 3.46 -10.77 5.81
CA LEU A 391 4.25 -11.04 7.00
C LEU A 391 3.88 -12.44 7.50
N TYR A 392 4.87 -13.30 7.68
CA TYR A 392 4.72 -14.52 8.47
C TYR A 392 5.16 -14.28 9.92
N ASN A 393 4.34 -14.72 10.86
CA ASN A 393 4.69 -14.80 12.27
C ASN A 393 4.23 -16.14 12.84
N SER A 394 5.07 -16.81 13.64
CA SER A 394 4.77 -18.14 14.17
C SER A 394 3.54 -18.19 15.09
N GLU A 395 3.19 -17.07 15.74
CA GLU A 395 2.03 -16.98 16.64
C GLU A 395 0.76 -16.55 15.90
N LEU A 396 0.89 -15.64 14.93
CA LEU A 396 -0.24 -15.03 14.24
C LEU A 396 -0.60 -15.74 12.92
N GLY A 397 0.32 -16.53 12.38
CA GLY A 397 0.30 -17.04 11.02
C GLY A 397 0.70 -15.99 10.00
N THR A 398 0.19 -16.12 8.78
CA THR A 398 0.49 -15.20 7.69
C THR A 398 -0.57 -14.12 7.56
N LEU A 399 -0.12 -12.87 7.64
CA LEU A 399 -0.93 -11.67 7.49
C LEU A 399 -0.55 -10.96 6.20
N VAL A 400 -1.53 -10.35 5.54
CA VAL A 400 -1.31 -9.59 4.30
C VAL A 400 -1.96 -8.22 4.36
N ILE A 401 -1.35 -7.29 3.64
CA ILE A 401 -1.85 -5.93 3.40
C ILE A 401 -1.56 -5.58 1.93
N ALA A 402 -2.35 -4.68 1.35
CA ALA A 402 -2.30 -4.34 -0.06
C ALA A 402 -2.74 -2.88 -0.26
N TRP A 403 -2.33 -2.28 -1.36
CA TRP A 403 -2.82 -0.98 -1.81
C TRP A 403 -4.30 -1.09 -2.19
N LEU A 404 -5.15 -0.30 -1.55
CA LEU A 404 -6.58 -0.19 -1.86
C LEU A 404 -6.78 0.71 -3.08
N ALA A 405 -6.25 0.29 -4.23
CA ALA A 405 -6.40 0.98 -5.50
C ALA A 405 -6.02 0.08 -6.69
N ASN A 406 -6.15 0.62 -7.90
CA ASN A 406 -5.78 -0.06 -9.14
C ASN A 406 -5.19 0.96 -10.12
N TRP A 407 -4.13 0.58 -10.83
CA TRP A 407 -3.47 1.43 -11.82
C TRP A 407 -4.37 1.81 -12.99
N LYS A 408 -5.36 0.99 -13.36
CA LYS A 408 -6.41 1.32 -14.35
C LYS A 408 -7.12 2.64 -14.07
N ASP A 409 -7.31 3.00 -12.80
CA ASP A 409 -8.04 4.21 -12.42
C ASP A 409 -7.16 5.46 -12.35
N TRP A 410 -5.84 5.28 -12.38
CA TRP A 410 -4.89 6.36 -12.41
C TRP A 410 -4.81 6.95 -13.83
N ASN A 411 -4.86 8.28 -13.91
CA ASN A 411 -4.67 8.99 -15.18
C ASN A 411 -3.67 10.12 -14.98
N TRP A 412 -2.49 9.96 -15.56
CA TRP A 412 -1.38 10.91 -15.51
C TRP A 412 -1.75 12.34 -15.96
N ALA A 413 -2.78 12.50 -16.80
CA ALA A 413 -3.15 13.79 -17.39
C ALA A 413 -4.25 14.57 -16.62
N THR A 414 -5.16 13.92 -15.88
CA THR A 414 -6.45 14.56 -15.51
C THR A 414 -6.94 14.39 -14.08
N LYS A 415 -6.36 13.50 -13.26
CA LYS A 415 -6.82 13.29 -11.88
C LYS A 415 -5.84 13.87 -10.87
N PRO A 416 -6.09 15.08 -10.32
CA PRO A 416 -5.24 15.65 -9.27
C PRO A 416 -5.43 14.94 -7.93
N ASP A 417 -6.59 14.33 -7.68
CA ASP A 417 -6.93 13.70 -6.40
C ASP A 417 -7.15 12.19 -6.59
N PHE A 418 -6.18 11.38 -6.19
CA PHE A 418 -6.35 9.93 -6.11
C PHE A 418 -6.23 9.51 -4.64
N PRO A 419 -7.37 9.28 -3.95
CA PRO A 419 -7.35 9.01 -2.54
C PRO A 419 -6.85 7.58 -2.29
N THR A 420 -5.58 7.42 -1.99
CA THR A 420 -4.99 6.10 -1.72
C THR A 420 -5.16 5.68 -0.27
N ALA A 421 -5.25 4.37 -0.06
CA ALA A 421 -5.34 3.76 1.26
C ALA A 421 -4.76 2.34 1.17
N MET A 422 -4.61 1.67 2.32
CA MET A 422 -4.37 0.23 2.36
C MET A 422 -5.68 -0.50 2.60
N ILE A 423 -5.81 -1.75 2.12
CA ILE A 423 -6.91 -2.63 2.54
C ILE A 423 -6.83 -2.85 4.07
N LEU A 424 -7.94 -3.30 4.68
CA LEU A 424 -7.85 -3.86 6.03
C LEU A 424 -6.90 -5.06 6.00
N PRO A 425 -5.98 -5.20 6.98
CA PRO A 425 -5.11 -6.36 7.06
C PRO A 425 -5.92 -7.66 7.14
N ARG A 426 -5.50 -8.64 6.34
CA ARG A 426 -6.18 -9.94 6.21
C ARG A 426 -5.26 -11.07 6.67
N LYS A 427 -5.83 -12.19 7.06
CA LYS A 427 -5.10 -13.43 7.32
C LYS A 427 -5.16 -14.34 6.09
N LEU A 428 -4.06 -15.02 5.75
CA LEU A 428 -4.11 -16.13 4.77
C LEU A 428 -4.46 -17.41 5.50
N THR A 429 -5.48 -18.13 5.03
CA THR A 429 -5.95 -19.37 5.66
C THR A 429 -6.37 -20.36 4.59
N LEU A 430 -5.85 -21.60 4.63
CA LEU A 430 -6.35 -22.65 3.75
C LEU A 430 -7.74 -23.11 4.18
N SER A 431 -8.59 -23.32 3.19
CA SER A 431 -9.84 -24.07 3.37
C SER A 431 -9.58 -25.47 3.93
N SER A 432 -10.58 -26.04 4.59
CA SER A 432 -10.47 -27.36 5.23
C SER A 432 -10.15 -28.49 4.24
N ASP A 433 -10.53 -28.36 2.96
CA ASP A 433 -10.22 -29.31 1.90
C ASP A 433 -8.91 -28.99 1.15
N LYS A 434 -8.22 -27.91 1.55
CA LYS A 434 -6.99 -27.38 0.96
C LYS A 434 -7.09 -27.07 -0.55
N LYS A 435 -8.28 -26.76 -1.06
CA LYS A 435 -8.50 -26.44 -2.49
C LYS A 435 -8.65 -24.96 -2.79
N SER A 436 -8.69 -24.14 -1.75
CA SER A 436 -8.85 -22.69 -1.86
C SER A 436 -8.16 -21.97 -0.70
N LEU A 437 -7.68 -20.77 -0.98
CA LEU A 437 -7.09 -19.85 -0.02
C LEU A 437 -8.11 -18.78 0.36
N LEU A 438 -8.38 -18.68 1.65
CA LEU A 438 -9.27 -17.68 2.25
C LEU A 438 -8.43 -16.48 2.73
N THR A 439 -8.96 -15.28 2.54
CA THR A 439 -8.32 -14.02 2.95
C THR A 439 -9.21 -13.18 3.88
N PRO A 440 -9.76 -13.72 4.98
CA PRO A 440 -10.62 -12.95 5.87
C PRO A 440 -9.89 -11.74 6.48
N PRO A 441 -10.57 -10.61 6.71
CA PRO A 441 -10.07 -9.59 7.60
C PRO A 441 -9.73 -10.18 8.97
N ILE A 442 -8.74 -9.61 9.64
CA ILE A 442 -8.30 -10.11 10.95
C ILE A 442 -9.39 -9.84 12.02
N ASP A 443 -9.74 -10.86 12.81
CA ASP A 443 -10.82 -10.77 13.80
C ASP A 443 -10.65 -9.62 14.80
N TRP A 444 -9.47 -9.46 15.41
CA TRP A 444 -9.25 -8.39 16.39
C TRP A 444 -9.27 -6.99 15.74
N VAL A 445 -8.88 -6.89 14.47
CA VAL A 445 -8.97 -5.64 13.70
C VAL A 445 -10.43 -5.26 13.51
N ILE A 446 -11.25 -6.21 13.06
CA ILE A 446 -12.68 -5.98 12.86
C ILE A 446 -13.40 -5.70 14.18
N ASN A 447 -13.17 -6.51 15.21
CA ASN A 447 -13.82 -6.34 16.53
C ASN A 447 -13.52 -4.97 17.15
N LYS A 448 -12.34 -4.40 16.87
CA LYS A 448 -11.98 -3.06 17.34
C LYS A 448 -12.70 -1.93 16.60
N LEU A 449 -13.17 -2.18 15.38
CA LEU A 449 -13.90 -1.23 14.56
C LEU A 449 -15.42 -1.27 14.80
N ILE A 450 -15.95 -2.39 15.29
CA ILE A 450 -17.37 -2.54 15.61
C ILE A 450 -17.70 -1.71 16.86
N ASN A 451 -18.65 -0.78 16.71
CA ASN A 451 -19.14 0.05 17.82
C ASN A 451 -20.53 -0.41 18.31
N GLN A 452 -21.45 -0.68 17.40
CA GLN A 452 -22.84 -1.01 17.74
C GLN A 452 -23.48 -1.95 16.71
N ASN A 453 -24.45 -2.75 17.17
CA ASN A 453 -25.32 -3.52 16.28
C ASN A 453 -26.50 -2.65 15.81
N LEU A 454 -26.56 -2.41 14.49
CA LEU A 454 -27.60 -1.60 13.85
C LEU A 454 -28.88 -2.41 13.52
N ASP A 455 -28.79 -3.72 13.31
CA ASP A 455 -29.93 -4.57 12.89
C ASP A 455 -30.41 -5.55 13.96
N GLN A 456 -30.78 -5.04 15.13
CA GLN A 456 -31.23 -5.90 16.23
C GLN A 456 -32.54 -6.65 15.93
N ASN A 457 -33.38 -6.11 15.03
CA ASN A 457 -34.72 -6.63 14.73
C ASN A 457 -34.80 -7.41 13.40
N LYS A 458 -33.64 -7.75 12.80
CA LYS A 458 -33.54 -8.46 11.52
C LYS A 458 -34.37 -7.79 10.42
N GLN A 459 -34.27 -6.46 10.34
CA GLN A 459 -34.92 -5.63 9.34
C GLN A 459 -34.40 -5.96 7.93
N LEU A 460 -33.09 -6.23 7.77
CA LEU A 460 -32.54 -6.63 6.47
C LEU A 460 -33.12 -7.96 5.99
N GLU A 461 -33.29 -8.95 6.88
CA GLU A 461 -33.94 -10.24 6.55
C GLU A 461 -35.39 -10.06 6.10
N LYS A 462 -36.07 -8.98 6.53
CA LYS A 462 -37.43 -8.62 6.16
C LYS A 462 -37.50 -7.75 4.89
N GLY A 463 -36.37 -7.49 4.23
CA GLY A 463 -36.28 -6.62 3.06
C GLY A 463 -36.45 -5.13 3.39
N GLN A 464 -36.21 -4.73 4.64
CA GLN A 464 -36.32 -3.34 5.09
C GLN A 464 -34.96 -2.63 5.06
N PHE A 465 -35.01 -1.30 4.97
CA PHE A 465 -33.82 -0.45 4.95
C PHE A 465 -33.31 -0.14 6.36
N ILE A 466 -31.98 -0.12 6.50
CA ILE A 466 -31.31 0.35 7.71
C ILE A 466 -30.47 1.57 7.35
N ASN A 467 -30.66 2.64 8.13
CA ASN A 467 -29.84 3.83 7.99
C ASN A 467 -28.43 3.57 8.56
N LEU A 468 -27.40 4.03 7.85
CA LEU A 468 -26.00 3.98 8.29
C LEU A 468 -25.59 5.38 8.76
N PRO A 469 -25.66 5.70 10.08
CA PRO A 469 -25.55 7.09 10.56
C PRO A 469 -24.22 7.76 10.19
N ASN A 470 -23.16 6.96 10.16
CA ASN A 470 -21.80 7.39 9.88
C ASN A 470 -21.32 6.97 8.48
N GLY A 471 -22.20 6.36 7.68
CA GLY A 471 -21.85 5.84 6.36
C GLY A 471 -20.90 4.64 6.36
N THR A 472 -20.64 4.04 7.53
CA THR A 472 -19.78 2.86 7.68
C THR A 472 -20.56 1.71 8.31
N ALA A 473 -20.33 0.48 7.83
CA ALA A 473 -20.94 -0.72 8.39
C ALA A 473 -20.13 -1.97 8.07
N GLN A 474 -20.23 -2.96 8.97
CA GLN A 474 -20.02 -4.36 8.65
C GLN A 474 -21.39 -5.03 8.58
N ILE A 475 -21.64 -5.77 7.51
CA ILE A 475 -22.84 -6.56 7.32
C ILE A 475 -22.40 -8.00 7.22
N LEU A 476 -22.88 -8.83 8.14
CA LEU A 476 -22.59 -10.25 8.21
C LEU A 476 -23.90 -11.02 8.03
N PHE A 477 -23.94 -11.94 7.07
CA PHE A 477 -25.07 -12.83 6.93
C PHE A 477 -24.62 -14.25 6.61
N SER A 478 -25.32 -15.21 7.21
CA SER A 478 -25.08 -16.64 7.03
C SER A 478 -26.08 -17.21 6.04
N LEU A 479 -25.58 -18.00 5.09
CA LEU A 479 -26.38 -18.60 4.03
C LEU A 479 -26.73 -20.03 4.43
N ASN A 480 -28.02 -20.32 4.58
CA ASN A 480 -28.46 -21.67 4.87
C ASN A 480 -28.52 -22.48 3.56
N LYS A 481 -27.93 -23.69 3.52
CA LYS A 481 -27.85 -24.52 2.30
C LYS A 481 -29.19 -24.77 1.60
N ASN A 482 -30.29 -24.75 2.33
CA ASN A 482 -31.63 -24.97 1.80
C ASN A 482 -32.23 -23.71 1.13
N GLN A 483 -31.64 -22.52 1.34
CA GLN A 483 -32.11 -21.26 0.76
C GLN A 483 -31.48 -20.96 -0.60
N LEU A 484 -30.32 -21.54 -0.90
CA LEU A 484 -29.72 -21.53 -2.23
C LEU A 484 -29.97 -22.92 -2.81
N ASN A 485 -30.90 -23.07 -3.76
CA ASN A 485 -31.05 -24.31 -4.53
C ASN A 485 -29.81 -24.53 -5.41
N ILE A 486 -28.67 -24.88 -4.80
CA ILE A 486 -27.43 -25.22 -5.49
C ILE A 486 -27.59 -26.66 -5.99
N GLN A 487 -28.20 -26.83 -7.16
CA GLN A 487 -28.11 -28.09 -7.89
C GLN A 487 -26.64 -28.29 -8.34
N GLU A 488 -26.16 -29.53 -8.29
CA GLU A 488 -24.82 -29.88 -8.75
C GLU A 488 -24.60 -29.48 -10.22
N PRO A 489 -23.37 -29.13 -10.64
CA PRO A 489 -23.14 -28.56 -11.96
C PRO A 489 -23.49 -29.58 -13.05
N ILE A 490 -24.35 -29.15 -13.98
CA ILE A 490 -24.60 -29.84 -15.24
C ILE A 490 -23.27 -29.86 -16.02
N SER A 491 -22.89 -31.04 -16.51
CA SER A 491 -21.65 -31.30 -17.26
C SER A 491 -21.42 -30.32 -18.42
N ASN A 492 -20.15 -30.02 -18.70
CA ASN A 492 -19.64 -28.99 -19.61
C ASN A 492 -20.15 -28.98 -21.08
N ASP A 493 -21.02 -29.89 -21.50
CA ASP A 493 -21.43 -30.05 -22.90
C ASP A 493 -22.73 -29.32 -23.30
N GLN A 494 -23.31 -28.46 -22.45
CA GLN A 494 -24.53 -27.69 -22.80
C GLN A 494 -24.42 -26.18 -22.54
N ARG A 495 -23.30 -25.55 -22.91
CA ARG A 495 -23.21 -24.09 -23.00
C ARG A 495 -23.40 -23.59 -24.44
N SER A 496 -24.54 -23.88 -25.03
CA SER A 496 -25.03 -23.12 -26.19
C SER A 496 -26.54 -22.91 -26.09
N SER A 497 -26.94 -21.65 -26.24
CA SER A 497 -28.32 -21.18 -26.36
C SER A 497 -29.30 -21.57 -25.26
N SER A 498 -29.39 -20.77 -24.19
CA SER A 498 -30.65 -20.60 -23.47
C SER A 498 -30.80 -19.17 -22.94
N ASN A 499 -31.58 -18.37 -23.69
CA ASN A 499 -32.34 -17.25 -23.13
C ASN A 499 -33.54 -17.81 -22.32
N GLY A 500 -33.26 -18.70 -21.36
CA GLY A 500 -34.24 -19.31 -20.49
C GLY A 500 -34.44 -18.48 -19.22
N ASN A 501 -35.71 -18.28 -18.83
CA ASN A 501 -36.18 -17.52 -17.67
C ASN A 501 -35.23 -17.51 -16.46
N LYS A 502 -34.59 -16.36 -16.21
CA LYS A 502 -33.86 -16.03 -14.97
C LYS A 502 -34.77 -15.80 -13.75
N GLU A 503 -36.08 -16.01 -13.86
CA GLU A 503 -37.04 -15.64 -12.81
C GLU A 503 -37.10 -16.62 -11.61
N ASN A 504 -36.42 -17.77 -11.66
CA ASN A 504 -36.51 -18.81 -10.61
C ASN A 504 -35.18 -19.17 -9.90
N SER A 505 -34.07 -18.47 -10.14
CA SER A 505 -32.87 -18.68 -9.32
C SER A 505 -32.98 -17.88 -8.02
N THR A 506 -32.92 -18.56 -6.87
CA THR A 506 -32.88 -17.88 -5.57
C THR A 506 -31.56 -17.11 -5.45
N PHE A 507 -31.63 -15.79 -5.45
CA PHE A 507 -30.49 -14.91 -5.24
C PHE A 507 -30.69 -14.08 -3.97
N ILE A 508 -29.59 -13.79 -3.27
CA ILE A 508 -29.58 -12.81 -2.17
C ILE A 508 -28.98 -11.54 -2.72
N ARG A 509 -29.70 -10.43 -2.54
CA ARG A 509 -29.27 -9.12 -3.00
C ARG A 509 -29.22 -8.15 -1.85
N LEU A 510 -28.05 -7.58 -1.61
CA LEU A 510 -27.84 -6.46 -0.73
C LEU A 510 -27.69 -5.21 -1.58
N GLU A 511 -28.55 -4.22 -1.39
CA GLU A 511 -28.42 -2.91 -2.04
C GLU A 511 -27.95 -1.86 -1.05
N ILE A 512 -27.03 -1.02 -1.50
CA ILE A 512 -26.47 0.06 -0.70
C ILE A 512 -26.70 1.35 -1.47
N GLU A 513 -27.61 2.17 -0.96
CA GLU A 513 -27.97 3.45 -1.54
C GLU A 513 -27.16 4.60 -0.94
N HIS A 514 -26.85 5.59 -1.78
CA HIS A 514 -26.22 6.82 -1.33
C HIS A 514 -26.83 8.02 -2.04
N PRO A 515 -27.16 9.13 -1.35
CA PRO A 515 -27.86 10.27 -1.95
C PRO A 515 -27.14 10.94 -3.14
N LYS A 516 -25.82 10.71 -3.28
CA LYS A 516 -24.98 11.37 -4.29
C LYS A 516 -24.16 10.40 -5.16
N LEU A 517 -24.19 9.10 -4.86
CA LEU A 517 -23.42 8.10 -5.60
C LEU A 517 -24.37 7.10 -6.22
N LYS A 518 -23.93 6.41 -7.27
CA LYS A 518 -24.71 5.31 -7.84
C LYS A 518 -24.89 4.22 -6.78
N PRO A 519 -26.07 3.59 -6.68
CA PRO A 519 -26.26 2.44 -5.80
C PRO A 519 -25.25 1.34 -6.13
N VAL A 520 -24.77 0.67 -5.08
CA VAL A 520 -23.93 -0.52 -5.19
C VAL A 520 -24.74 -1.70 -4.70
N GLY A 521 -24.72 -2.81 -5.43
CA GLY A 521 -25.35 -4.05 -5.04
C GLY A 521 -24.32 -5.16 -4.83
N VAL A 522 -24.61 -6.09 -3.94
CA VAL A 522 -23.95 -7.40 -3.91
C VAL A 522 -25.02 -8.44 -4.16
N GLU A 523 -24.85 -9.23 -5.21
CA GLU A 523 -25.74 -10.33 -5.56
C GLU A 523 -25.02 -11.65 -5.34
N ILE A 524 -25.70 -12.61 -4.72
CA ILE A 524 -25.18 -13.95 -4.49
C ILE A 524 -26.14 -14.93 -5.13
N SER A 525 -25.61 -15.76 -6.00
CA SER A 525 -26.35 -16.77 -6.75
C SER A 525 -25.60 -18.12 -6.70
N PRO A 526 -26.19 -19.21 -7.22
CA PRO A 526 -25.47 -20.49 -7.34
C PRO A 526 -24.17 -20.41 -8.16
N GLU A 527 -24.05 -19.42 -9.06
CA GLU A 527 -22.88 -19.18 -9.91
C GLU A 527 -21.72 -18.48 -9.18
N GLY A 528 -22.00 -17.76 -8.08
CA GLY A 528 -20.99 -17.06 -7.27
C GLY A 528 -21.49 -15.76 -6.64
N ILE A 529 -20.55 -14.85 -6.35
CA ILE A 529 -20.81 -13.50 -5.83
C ILE A 529 -20.55 -12.48 -6.94
N GLU A 530 -21.47 -11.53 -7.13
CA GLU A 530 -21.37 -10.43 -8.08
C GLU A 530 -21.48 -9.07 -7.37
N ILE A 531 -20.59 -8.12 -7.70
CA ILE A 531 -20.73 -6.71 -7.30
C ILE A 531 -21.36 -5.92 -8.45
N LEU A 532 -22.49 -5.28 -8.17
CA LEU A 532 -23.26 -4.47 -9.10
C LEU A 532 -22.95 -2.98 -8.88
N ASN A 533 -22.44 -2.30 -9.92
CA ASN A 533 -22.14 -0.88 -9.90
C ASN A 533 -23.19 -0.08 -10.71
N GLY A 534 -24.27 0.35 -10.05
CA GLY A 534 -25.35 1.14 -10.64
C GLY A 534 -26.70 0.41 -10.77
N PRO A 535 -27.73 1.07 -11.33
CA PRO A 535 -29.06 0.48 -11.45
C PRO A 535 -29.07 -0.74 -12.40
N PRO A 536 -29.97 -1.72 -12.20
CA PRO A 536 -29.95 -3.05 -12.85
C PRO A 536 -30.11 -3.07 -14.39
N LYS A 537 -30.25 -1.92 -15.06
CA LYS A 537 -30.59 -1.81 -16.48
C LYS A 537 -29.46 -1.30 -17.40
N GLN A 538 -28.22 -1.17 -16.91
CA GLN A 538 -27.06 -0.79 -17.75
C GLN A 538 -26.02 -1.92 -17.79
N PRO A 539 -25.21 -2.04 -18.86
CA PRO A 539 -24.07 -2.96 -18.87
C PRO A 539 -23.09 -2.55 -17.77
N GLN A 540 -22.80 -3.44 -16.84
CA GLN A 540 -21.89 -3.20 -15.71
C GLN A 540 -20.65 -4.07 -15.82
N GLN A 541 -19.52 -3.60 -15.28
CA GLN A 541 -18.34 -4.44 -15.08
C GLN A 541 -18.70 -5.51 -14.04
N ARG A 542 -18.80 -6.76 -14.49
CA ARG A 542 -19.14 -7.89 -13.63
C ARG A 542 -17.90 -8.34 -12.88
N LEU A 543 -17.90 -8.15 -11.56
CA LEU A 543 -16.87 -8.68 -10.66
C LEU A 543 -17.41 -9.99 -10.09
N ILE A 544 -17.03 -11.14 -10.68
CA ILE A 544 -17.61 -12.44 -10.33
C ILE A 544 -16.57 -13.31 -9.64
N ALA A 545 -16.85 -13.74 -8.41
CA ALA A 545 -16.12 -14.83 -7.76
C ALA A 545 -16.68 -16.18 -8.23
N LEU A 546 -16.30 -16.62 -9.44
CA LEU A 546 -16.85 -17.83 -10.06
C LEU A 546 -16.57 -19.08 -9.22
N GLY A 547 -17.61 -19.87 -8.95
CA GLY A 547 -17.49 -21.12 -8.21
C GLY A 547 -17.34 -20.97 -6.68
N ALA A 548 -17.34 -19.73 -6.17
CA ALA A 548 -17.39 -19.49 -4.74
C ALA A 548 -18.73 -19.99 -4.15
N LYS A 549 -18.66 -20.83 -3.12
CA LYS A 549 -19.83 -21.34 -2.37
C LYS A 549 -19.77 -20.84 -0.92
N PRO A 550 -19.91 -19.52 -0.67
CA PRO A 550 -19.79 -18.98 0.67
C PRO A 550 -20.90 -19.53 1.57
N ARG A 551 -20.55 -19.90 2.80
CA ARG A 551 -21.54 -20.17 3.86
C ARG A 551 -21.81 -18.92 4.71
N GLU A 552 -20.88 -17.98 4.65
CA GLU A 552 -20.90 -16.72 5.36
C GLU A 552 -20.34 -15.67 4.39
N VAL A 553 -21.03 -14.54 4.30
CA VAL A 553 -20.58 -13.40 3.51
C VAL A 553 -20.49 -12.19 4.43
N GLN A 554 -19.31 -11.58 4.42
CA GLN A 554 -19.01 -10.37 5.16
C GLN A 554 -18.86 -9.23 4.15
N VAL A 555 -19.76 -8.24 4.23
CA VAL A 555 -19.70 -7.03 3.41
C VAL A 555 -19.29 -5.87 4.31
N ILE A 556 -18.24 -5.16 3.90
CA ILE A 556 -17.73 -3.99 4.60
C ILE A 556 -18.03 -2.76 3.73
N VAL A 557 -18.76 -1.80 4.28
CA VAL A 557 -19.29 -0.64 3.55
C VAL A 557 -18.69 0.65 4.10
N ILE A 558 -18.22 1.53 3.20
CA ILE A 558 -17.71 2.87 3.54
C ILE A 558 -18.25 3.89 2.54
N PHE A 559 -18.89 4.94 3.05
CA PHE A 559 -19.26 6.11 2.28
C PHE A 559 -18.43 7.33 2.65
N LYS A 560 -17.99 8.07 1.62
CA LYS A 560 -17.36 9.38 1.81
C LYS A 560 -18.43 10.39 2.24
N ARG A 561 -18.47 10.75 3.52
CA ARG A 561 -19.24 11.92 3.96
C ARG A 561 -18.53 13.18 3.45
N LYS A 562 -19.01 13.76 2.34
CA LYS A 562 -18.70 15.17 2.03
C LYS A 562 -19.37 16.01 3.11
N LEU A 563 -18.62 16.50 4.09
CA LEU A 563 -19.04 17.65 4.89
C LEU A 563 -19.32 18.80 3.92
N LYS A 564 -20.48 19.45 4.07
CA LYS A 564 -20.82 20.67 3.32
C LYS A 564 -20.02 21.83 3.88
#